data_AF-A0A2S6GZ74-F1
#
_entry.id   AF-A0A2S6GZ74-F1
#
_cell.length_a   1.000
_cell.length_b   1.000
_cell.length_c   1.000
_cell.angle_alpha   90.00
_cell.angle_beta   90.00
_cell.angle_gamma   90.00
#
_symmetry.space_group_name_H-M   'P 1'
#
loop_
_entity.id
_entity.type
_entity.pdbx_description
1 polymer ?
#
loop_
_entity_poly.entity_id
_entity_poly.type
_entity_poly.pdbx_seq_one_letter_code
_entity_poly.pdbx_strand_id
1 'polypeptide(L)'
;MHKALALAVGTIAVAAAVAGQAIAAPQADDPGTMTPQVVGGTRAAQGEFPFMVRLSMGCGGALYSPNIVLTAAHCVDGTGNNSGITATYGDVDLQGSQRVTRTSNYVYRNPGYTTSTGGDWALIRLSSPITGGATLPIATTNAYDNGTFTIAGWGAASEGGSQQRYLLKAQVPLVPDSTCRSAYPSLKAAVEICAGYTQGGTDTCQGDSGGPMFRRDNANNWIQVGIVSYGKGCARANYPGVYAEVSALSSAIAAKAAELGGTTPPTTTPPTTTPPNGRVFENATNVDIPDNGPAIYSDIAVSGISGNAPATLKVDVDIKHTFRGDVVVDLVAPDGSTYRLKNSSTSDSADNILASYTVNASSEVANGTWRLKAQDTYNADTGYIDSWKLTF
;
A
#
# COMPACT_ATOMS: atom_id res chain seq x y z
N MET A 1 -29.34 15.12 95.76
CA MET A 1 -28.48 14.08 96.38
C MET A 1 -28.56 12.82 95.53
N HIS A 2 -27.47 12.04 95.50
CA HIS A 2 -27.22 10.81 94.70
C HIS A 2 -26.63 11.12 93.31
N LYS A 3 -25.31 11.26 93.18
CA LYS A 3 -24.20 10.26 93.19
C LYS A 3 -24.12 9.44 91.91
N ALA A 4 -22.91 9.52 91.34
CA ALA A 4 -22.39 8.88 90.15
C ALA A 4 -22.58 7.37 90.08
N LEU A 5 -22.57 6.85 88.85
CA LEU A 5 -21.95 5.57 88.56
C LEU A 5 -21.32 5.62 87.17
N ALA A 6 -19.99 5.59 87.16
CA ALA A 6 -19.19 5.30 85.98
C ALA A 6 -19.24 3.78 85.75
N LEU A 7 -19.52 3.36 84.52
CA LEU A 7 -19.27 1.99 84.08
C LEU A 7 -18.61 2.05 82.71
N ALA A 8 -17.33 1.69 82.69
CA ALA A 8 -16.56 1.43 81.48
C ALA A 8 -17.03 0.09 80.90
N VAL A 9 -17.44 0.09 79.63
CA VAL A 9 -17.62 -1.12 78.84
C VAL A 9 -16.86 -0.91 77.54
N GLY A 10 -15.81 -1.70 77.35
CA GLY A 10 -15.03 -1.74 76.12
C GLY A 10 -15.86 -2.34 74.99
N THR A 11 -15.81 -1.69 73.83
CA THR A 11 -16.39 -2.19 72.59
C THR A 11 -15.31 -2.33 71.53
N ILE A 12 -15.25 -3.56 71.02
CA ILE A 12 -14.41 -4.10 69.96
C ILE A 12 -14.51 -3.22 68.70
N ALA A 13 -13.35 -2.84 68.15
CA ALA A 13 -13.24 -2.18 66.87
C ALA A 13 -13.58 -3.16 65.74
N VAL A 14 -14.76 -3.03 65.14
CA VAL A 14 -15.09 -3.64 63.85
C VAL A 14 -14.85 -2.59 62.78
N ALA A 15 -13.76 -2.73 62.03
CA ALA A 15 -13.50 -1.94 60.84
C ALA A 15 -14.43 -2.42 59.71
N ALA A 16 -15.60 -1.81 59.59
CA ALA A 16 -16.44 -1.93 58.40
C ALA A 16 -15.94 -0.93 57.35
N ALA A 17 -15.27 -1.43 56.31
CA ALA A 17 -14.96 -0.65 55.12
C ALA A 17 -16.27 -0.31 54.39
N VAL A 18 -16.75 0.92 54.58
CA VAL A 18 -17.84 1.47 53.77
C VAL A 18 -17.21 1.98 52.48
N ALA A 19 -17.39 1.25 51.39
CA ALA A 19 -17.14 1.74 50.04
C ALA A 19 -18.12 2.88 49.76
N GLY A 20 -17.70 4.11 50.05
CA GLY A 20 -18.39 5.31 49.60
C GLY A 20 -18.29 5.39 48.09
N GLN A 21 -19.40 5.17 47.39
CA GLN A 21 -19.50 5.47 45.97
C GLN A 21 -19.26 6.97 45.80
N ALA A 22 -18.15 7.32 45.14
CA ALA A 22 -17.95 8.67 44.66
C ALA A 22 -19.05 8.95 43.63
N ILE A 23 -20.00 9.82 44.00
CA ILE A 23 -20.92 10.42 43.05
C ILE A 23 -20.03 11.27 42.14
N ALA A 24 -19.76 10.75 40.95
CA ALA A 24 -19.02 11.49 39.94
C ALA A 24 -19.73 12.82 39.71
N ALA A 25 -19.01 13.92 39.92
CA ALA A 25 -19.44 15.23 39.46
C ALA A 25 -19.78 15.14 37.96
N PRO A 26 -20.78 15.88 37.45
CA PRO A 26 -21.05 15.91 36.02
C PRO A 26 -19.76 16.36 35.33
N GLN A 27 -19.16 15.46 34.54
CA GLN A 27 -18.00 15.81 33.74
C GLN A 27 -18.42 16.92 32.79
N ALA A 28 -17.65 18.01 32.81
CA ALA A 28 -17.77 19.05 31.81
C ALA A 28 -17.67 18.42 30.42
N ASP A 29 -18.60 18.78 29.54
CA ASP A 29 -18.67 18.29 28.17
C ASP A 29 -17.32 18.45 27.47
N ASP A 30 -16.75 17.31 27.05
CA ASP A 30 -15.55 17.23 26.23
C ASP A 30 -15.87 17.78 24.82
N PRO A 31 -15.12 18.76 24.26
CA PRO A 31 -15.33 19.25 22.90
C PRO A 31 -14.92 18.25 21.80
N GLY A 32 -14.90 16.95 22.12
CA GLY A 32 -14.19 15.89 21.38
C GLY A 32 -15.02 14.97 20.49
N THR A 33 -16.35 15.06 20.41
CA THR A 33 -17.15 14.20 19.51
C THR A 33 -17.68 14.97 18.31
N MET A 34 -16.79 15.30 17.37
CA MET A 34 -17.22 15.68 16.01
C MET A 34 -17.53 14.43 15.20
N THR A 35 -18.81 14.31 14.84
CA THR A 35 -19.39 13.27 13.99
C THR A 35 -18.68 13.13 12.63
N PRO A 36 -18.69 11.93 12.01
CA PRO A 36 -17.86 11.58 10.86
C PRO A 36 -18.30 12.27 9.55
N GLN A 37 -17.35 12.63 8.67
CA GLN A 37 -17.54 13.29 7.36
C GLN A 37 -16.51 12.76 6.34
N VAL A 38 -16.80 12.80 5.01
CA VAL A 38 -16.84 11.63 4.08
C VAL A 38 -18.00 10.75 4.55
N VAL A 39 -18.89 10.26 3.68
CA VAL A 39 -20.04 9.51 4.24
C VAL A 39 -19.44 8.35 5.05
N GLY A 40 -19.69 8.31 6.37
CA GLY A 40 -19.05 7.36 7.29
C GLY A 40 -17.54 7.52 7.60
N GLY A 41 -16.86 8.59 7.16
CA GLY A 41 -15.41 8.81 7.31
C GLY A 41 -14.98 9.73 8.45
N THR A 42 -13.68 9.82 8.77
CA THR A 42 -13.15 10.58 9.91
C THR A 42 -12.15 11.65 9.47
N ARG A 43 -11.80 12.61 10.34
CA ARG A 43 -10.75 13.59 10.04
C ARG A 43 -9.39 12.90 9.89
N ALA A 44 -8.66 13.30 8.84
CA ALA A 44 -7.26 12.94 8.71
C ALA A 44 -6.40 13.80 9.63
N ALA A 45 -5.37 13.21 10.22
CA ALA A 45 -4.37 13.96 10.98
C ALA A 45 -3.45 14.74 10.03
N GLN A 46 -2.92 15.88 10.50
CA GLN A 46 -1.92 16.63 9.75
C GLN A 46 -0.72 15.72 9.41
N GLY A 47 -0.35 15.67 8.13
CA GLY A 47 0.75 14.83 7.65
C GLY A 47 0.42 13.35 7.46
N GLU A 48 -0.81 12.90 7.72
CA GLU A 48 -1.20 11.49 7.56
C GLU A 48 -1.16 11.04 6.08
N PHE A 49 -1.66 11.90 5.18
CA PHE A 49 -1.64 11.70 3.74
C PHE A 49 -0.97 12.90 3.07
N PRO A 50 0.36 13.01 3.16
CA PRO A 50 1.06 14.23 2.80
C PRO A 50 1.09 14.47 1.28
N PHE A 51 0.58 13.55 0.45
CA PHE A 51 0.51 13.68 -1.01
C PHE A 51 -0.80 14.30 -1.52
N MET A 52 -1.77 14.58 -0.65
CA MET A 52 -3.10 15.06 -1.04
C MET A 52 -3.05 16.47 -1.63
N VAL A 53 -3.82 16.69 -2.70
CA VAL A 53 -3.97 17.99 -3.37
C VAL A 53 -5.44 18.36 -3.50
N ARG A 54 -5.78 19.61 -3.16
CA ARG A 54 -7.08 20.23 -3.43
C ARG A 54 -6.96 21.17 -4.64
N LEU A 55 -7.84 21.04 -5.62
CA LEU A 55 -7.82 21.83 -6.86
C LEU A 55 -8.95 22.89 -6.89
N SER A 56 -8.67 24.13 -7.29
CA SER A 56 -9.61 25.27 -7.16
C SER A 56 -11.02 25.08 -7.75
N MET A 57 -11.22 24.21 -8.74
CA MET A 57 -12.53 23.94 -9.35
C MET A 57 -13.45 23.00 -8.55
N GLY A 58 -13.01 22.51 -7.38
CA GLY A 58 -13.83 21.60 -6.57
C GLY A 58 -13.29 20.18 -6.48
N CYS A 59 -12.32 19.79 -7.32
CA CYS A 59 -11.76 18.45 -7.32
C CYS A 59 -10.61 18.24 -6.33
N GLY A 60 -10.26 16.96 -6.14
CA GLY A 60 -9.04 16.49 -5.51
C GLY A 60 -8.00 16.02 -6.52
N GLY A 61 -6.84 15.62 -6.01
CA GLY A 61 -5.75 15.01 -6.74
C GLY A 61 -4.67 14.51 -5.79
N ALA A 62 -3.65 13.88 -6.36
CA ALA A 62 -2.44 13.50 -5.64
C ALA A 62 -1.23 14.13 -6.30
N LEU A 63 -0.26 14.57 -5.51
CA LEU A 63 1.04 14.97 -6.01
C LEU A 63 1.72 13.73 -6.58
N TYR A 64 1.75 13.63 -7.91
CA TYR A 64 2.48 12.60 -8.62
C TYR A 64 3.96 12.94 -8.45
N SER A 65 4.52 13.91 -9.18
CA SER A 65 5.90 14.38 -8.99
C SER A 65 5.92 15.77 -8.35
N PRO A 66 7.08 16.35 -7.99
CA PRO A 66 7.13 17.71 -7.39
C PRO A 66 6.39 18.78 -8.19
N ASN A 67 6.20 18.60 -9.50
CA ASN A 67 5.53 19.54 -10.39
C ASN A 67 4.32 18.96 -11.15
N ILE A 68 3.90 17.72 -10.86
CA ILE A 68 2.77 17.08 -11.55
C ILE A 68 1.75 16.61 -10.52
N VAL A 69 0.48 16.95 -10.73
CA VAL A 69 -0.66 16.43 -9.98
C VAL A 69 -1.45 15.49 -10.88
N LEU A 70 -1.73 14.29 -10.37
CA LEU A 70 -2.65 13.32 -10.99
C LEU A 70 -4.07 13.58 -10.48
N THR A 71 -5.03 13.66 -11.39
CA THR A 71 -6.45 13.89 -11.10
C THR A 71 -7.33 13.24 -12.18
N ALA A 72 -8.64 13.46 -12.16
CA ALA A 72 -9.58 12.95 -13.17
C ALA A 72 -9.64 13.86 -14.42
N ALA A 73 -9.92 13.27 -15.58
CA ALA A 73 -10.18 13.97 -16.83
C ALA A 73 -11.39 14.89 -16.74
N HIS A 74 -12.47 14.46 -16.06
CA HIS A 74 -13.69 15.27 -15.93
C HIS A 74 -13.50 16.53 -15.06
N CYS A 75 -12.43 16.60 -14.28
CA CYS A 75 -12.11 17.77 -13.46
C CYS A 75 -11.51 18.94 -14.27
N VAL A 76 -11.15 18.72 -15.54
CA VAL A 76 -10.44 19.71 -16.35
C VAL A 76 -11.07 19.90 -17.73
N ASP A 77 -11.03 21.13 -18.23
CA ASP A 77 -11.73 21.50 -19.48
C ASP A 77 -11.08 20.94 -20.74
N GLY A 78 -9.75 20.77 -20.77
CA GLY A 78 -9.05 20.32 -21.98
C GLY A 78 -7.53 20.40 -21.89
N THR A 79 -6.85 19.84 -22.89
CA THR A 79 -5.38 19.83 -22.98
C THR A 79 -4.85 21.16 -23.50
N GLY A 80 -3.83 21.71 -22.84
CA GLY A 80 -3.15 22.94 -23.29
C GLY A 80 -2.55 23.76 -22.15
N ASN A 81 -2.05 24.94 -22.50
CA ASN A 81 -1.58 25.93 -21.53
C ASN A 81 -2.75 26.34 -20.62
N ASN A 82 -2.52 26.32 -19.32
CA ASN A 82 -3.55 26.66 -18.34
C ASN A 82 -2.89 27.26 -17.10
N SER A 83 -3.33 28.45 -16.69
CA SER A 83 -2.90 29.13 -15.46
C SER A 83 -4.03 29.36 -14.45
N GLY A 84 -5.24 28.84 -14.74
CA GLY A 84 -6.45 29.09 -13.96
C GLY A 84 -6.68 28.10 -12.83
N ILE A 85 -5.99 26.96 -12.83
CA ILE A 85 -6.13 25.96 -11.77
C ILE A 85 -5.15 26.26 -10.66
N THR A 86 -5.63 26.38 -9.42
CA THR A 86 -4.78 26.46 -8.23
C THR A 86 -4.80 25.13 -7.50
N ALA A 87 -3.64 24.50 -7.36
CA ALA A 87 -3.39 23.34 -6.51
C ALA A 87 -2.99 23.81 -5.11
N THR A 88 -3.63 23.26 -4.09
CA THR A 88 -3.36 23.48 -2.67
C THR A 88 -2.89 22.18 -2.04
N TYR A 89 -1.77 22.24 -1.32
CA TYR A 89 -1.04 21.09 -0.79
C TYR A 89 -0.53 21.36 0.63
N GLY A 90 -0.23 20.31 1.40
CA GLY A 90 0.59 20.40 2.61
C GLY A 90 -0.17 20.63 3.92
N ASP A 91 -1.49 20.80 3.88
CA ASP A 91 -2.32 21.00 5.07
C ASP A 91 -3.64 20.26 4.93
N VAL A 92 -4.13 19.68 6.04
CA VAL A 92 -5.46 19.05 6.10
C VAL A 92 -6.57 20.08 6.30
N ASP A 93 -6.28 21.28 6.80
CA ASP A 93 -7.22 22.38 6.94
C ASP A 93 -7.09 23.35 5.75
N LEU A 94 -8.16 23.50 4.95
CA LEU A 94 -8.27 24.50 3.88
C LEU A 94 -8.37 25.96 4.39
N GLN A 95 -8.12 26.21 5.66
CA GLN A 95 -7.81 27.52 6.26
C GLN A 95 -6.51 27.52 7.10
N GLY A 96 -5.78 26.40 7.14
CA GLY A 96 -4.50 26.26 7.81
C GLY A 96 -3.36 27.05 7.15
N SER A 97 -2.35 27.40 7.95
CA SER A 97 -1.21 28.25 7.55
C SER A 97 -0.08 27.47 6.88
N GLN A 98 -0.11 26.14 6.88
CA GLN A 98 0.95 25.31 6.27
C GLN A 98 0.69 25.03 4.79
N ARG A 99 -0.37 25.64 4.22
CA ARG A 99 -0.75 25.41 2.83
C ARG A 99 0.23 26.02 1.86
N VAL A 100 0.66 25.17 0.94
CA VAL A 100 1.42 25.54 -0.24
C VAL A 100 0.46 25.59 -1.42
N THR A 101 0.40 26.74 -2.09
CA THR A 101 -0.38 26.88 -3.32
C THR A 101 0.53 27.00 -4.54
N ARG A 102 0.12 26.37 -5.64
CA ARG A 102 0.75 26.47 -6.95
C ARG A 102 -0.32 26.59 -8.01
N THR A 103 -0.17 27.54 -8.93
CA THR A 103 -1.00 27.57 -10.14
C THR A 103 -0.54 26.49 -11.11
N SER A 104 -1.40 26.07 -12.03
CA SER A 104 -0.99 25.29 -13.18
C SER A 104 -0.21 26.17 -14.17
N ASN A 105 0.56 25.55 -15.08
CA ASN A 105 0.98 26.19 -16.33
C ASN A 105 0.56 25.37 -17.57
N TYR A 106 0.20 24.10 -17.38
CA TYR A 106 -0.26 23.21 -18.44
C TYR A 106 -1.18 22.13 -17.86
N VAL A 107 -2.17 21.73 -18.65
CA VAL A 107 -3.07 20.62 -18.36
C VAL A 107 -3.02 19.63 -19.51
N TYR A 108 -2.94 18.35 -19.17
CA TYR A 108 -3.20 17.27 -20.10
C TYR A 108 -4.45 16.52 -19.65
N ARG A 109 -5.52 16.61 -20.44
CA ARG A 109 -6.70 15.76 -20.29
C ARG A 109 -6.53 14.55 -21.18
N ASN A 110 -6.69 13.34 -20.64
CA ASN A 110 -6.63 12.12 -21.44
C ASN A 110 -7.62 12.18 -22.61
N PRO A 111 -7.17 12.14 -23.88
CA PRO A 111 -8.06 12.18 -25.04
C PRO A 111 -8.91 10.91 -25.16
N GLY A 112 -8.45 9.80 -24.57
CA GLY A 112 -9.18 8.54 -24.53
C GLY A 112 -10.29 8.50 -23.46
N TYR A 113 -10.50 9.54 -22.66
CA TYR A 113 -11.41 9.51 -21.50
C TYR A 113 -12.79 8.89 -21.79
N THR A 114 -13.40 9.22 -22.93
CA THR A 114 -14.73 8.71 -23.29
C THR A 114 -14.70 7.32 -23.91
N THR A 115 -13.54 6.80 -24.33
CA THR A 115 -13.40 5.47 -24.95
C THR A 115 -13.48 4.36 -23.90
N SER A 116 -13.70 3.12 -24.35
CA SER A 116 -13.77 1.95 -23.47
C SER A 116 -12.45 1.58 -22.77
N THR A 117 -11.33 2.15 -23.22
CA THR A 117 -9.97 1.79 -22.77
C THR A 117 -9.14 2.98 -22.29
N GLY A 118 -9.66 4.21 -22.33
CA GLY A 118 -8.86 5.39 -21.99
C GLY A 118 -8.86 5.75 -20.51
N GLY A 119 -9.98 5.56 -19.81
CA GLY A 119 -10.10 5.87 -18.38
C GLY A 119 -10.11 7.37 -18.03
N ASP A 120 -10.60 7.68 -16.82
CA ASP A 120 -10.80 9.05 -16.34
C ASP A 120 -9.58 9.60 -15.59
N TRP A 121 -8.61 10.11 -16.34
CA TRP A 121 -7.39 10.68 -15.76
C TRP A 121 -6.89 11.92 -16.49
N ALA A 122 -6.23 12.81 -15.75
CA ALA A 122 -5.57 14.00 -16.24
C ALA A 122 -4.30 14.29 -15.45
N LEU A 123 -3.40 15.06 -16.06
CA LEU A 123 -2.22 15.59 -15.41
C LEU A 123 -2.26 17.11 -15.42
N ILE A 124 -2.00 17.70 -14.26
CA ILE A 124 -1.82 19.14 -14.13
C ILE A 124 -0.35 19.38 -13.84
N ARG A 125 0.32 20.11 -14.73
CA ARG A 125 1.67 20.61 -14.47
C ARG A 125 1.61 21.93 -13.74
N LEU A 126 2.28 21.98 -12.61
CA LEU A 126 2.39 23.16 -11.75
C LEU A 126 3.36 24.18 -12.36
N SER A 127 3.08 25.47 -12.14
CA SER A 127 3.90 26.60 -12.58
C SER A 127 5.28 26.63 -11.92
N SER A 128 5.40 26.04 -10.72
CA SER A 128 6.67 25.78 -10.03
C SER A 128 6.53 24.54 -9.15
N PRO A 129 7.64 23.81 -8.90
CA PRO A 129 7.60 22.61 -8.08
C PRO A 129 7.26 22.89 -6.62
N ILE A 130 6.71 21.87 -5.95
CA ILE A 130 6.58 21.73 -4.51
C ILE A 130 7.81 20.95 -4.03
N THR A 131 8.93 21.66 -3.85
CA THR A 131 10.19 21.05 -3.40
C THR A 131 10.03 20.43 -2.01
N GLY A 132 10.45 19.18 -1.86
CA GLY A 132 10.32 18.43 -0.60
C GLY A 132 8.90 17.91 -0.32
N GLY A 133 7.96 18.09 -1.25
CA GLY A 133 6.63 17.49 -1.14
C GLY A 133 6.69 15.97 -1.24
N ALA A 134 6.02 15.28 -0.32
CA ALA A 134 5.75 13.86 -0.43
C ALA A 134 4.82 13.59 -1.62
N THR A 135 5.24 12.64 -2.44
CA THR A 135 4.54 12.17 -3.64
C THR A 135 3.78 10.88 -3.36
N LEU A 136 2.80 10.57 -4.20
CA LEU A 136 2.11 9.29 -4.19
C LEU A 136 2.50 8.47 -5.43
N PRO A 137 3.29 7.39 -5.27
CA PRO A 137 3.53 6.42 -6.33
C PRO A 137 2.23 5.80 -6.81
N ILE A 138 2.17 5.44 -8.09
CA ILE A 138 1.00 4.79 -8.70
C ILE A 138 1.16 3.27 -8.77
N ALA A 139 0.07 2.52 -8.66
CA ALA A 139 0.08 1.09 -8.94
C ALA A 139 0.41 0.87 -10.42
N THR A 140 1.41 0.04 -10.71
CA THR A 140 1.82 -0.30 -12.08
C THR A 140 1.43 -1.71 -12.48
N THR A 141 0.88 -2.47 -11.53
CA THR A 141 0.36 -3.81 -11.71
C THR A 141 -0.93 -3.95 -10.91
N ASN A 142 -1.75 -4.92 -11.28
CA ASN A 142 -3.01 -5.21 -10.59
C ASN A 142 -2.84 -5.96 -9.25
N ALA A 143 -1.60 -6.17 -8.79
CA ALA A 143 -1.32 -6.80 -7.51
C ALA A 143 -1.91 -6.01 -6.32
N TYR A 144 -2.17 -4.72 -6.54
CA TYR A 144 -2.74 -3.83 -5.54
C TYR A 144 -4.27 -3.68 -5.64
N ASP A 145 -4.89 -4.22 -6.70
CA ASP A 145 -6.31 -4.03 -7.03
C ASP A 145 -7.21 -5.02 -6.27
N ASN A 146 -6.95 -5.16 -4.96
CA ASN A 146 -7.68 -6.07 -4.07
C ASN A 146 -7.78 -5.52 -2.65
N GLY A 147 -8.58 -6.20 -1.82
CA GLY A 147 -8.67 -5.89 -0.40
C GLY A 147 -9.41 -4.59 -0.11
N THR A 148 -8.88 -3.82 0.84
CA THR A 148 -9.48 -2.56 1.31
C THR A 148 -8.60 -1.39 0.92
N PHE A 149 -9.25 -0.33 0.44
CA PHE A 149 -8.61 0.91 0.04
C PHE A 149 -8.93 2.03 1.02
N THR A 150 -8.02 2.98 1.11
CA THR A 150 -8.25 4.29 1.73
C THR A 150 -8.68 5.27 0.66
N ILE A 151 -9.75 5.98 0.93
CA ILE A 151 -10.19 7.16 0.18
C ILE A 151 -10.03 8.38 1.08
N ALA A 152 -9.63 9.51 0.50
CA ALA A 152 -9.52 10.76 1.23
C ALA A 152 -9.82 11.96 0.34
N GLY A 153 -10.36 13.01 0.94
CA GLY A 153 -10.65 14.25 0.22
C GLY A 153 -11.38 15.30 1.06
N TRP A 154 -11.71 16.41 0.41
CA TRP A 154 -12.46 17.54 0.96
C TRP A 154 -13.84 17.68 0.33
N GLY A 155 -14.33 16.61 -0.30
CA GLY A 155 -15.67 16.52 -0.83
C GLY A 155 -16.73 16.53 0.27
N ALA A 156 -17.99 16.58 -0.15
CA ALA A 156 -19.13 16.64 0.73
C ALA A 156 -19.20 15.41 1.65
N ALA A 157 -19.62 15.63 2.88
CA ALA A 157 -19.76 14.56 3.87
C ALA A 157 -21.05 13.75 3.74
N SER A 158 -21.98 14.25 2.94
CA SER A 158 -23.31 13.73 2.71
C SER A 158 -23.71 14.08 1.29
N GLU A 159 -24.52 13.24 0.66
CA GLU A 159 -25.03 13.52 -0.69
C GLU A 159 -25.77 14.86 -0.71
N GLY A 160 -25.41 15.75 -1.65
CA GLY A 160 -25.99 17.09 -1.76
C GLY A 160 -25.50 18.08 -0.69
N GLY A 161 -24.56 17.68 0.16
CA GLY A 161 -23.93 18.53 1.16
C GLY A 161 -22.87 19.47 0.58
N SER A 162 -22.36 20.37 1.43
CA SER A 162 -21.25 21.25 1.08
C SER A 162 -19.89 20.55 1.21
N GLN A 163 -18.92 20.97 0.39
CA GLN A 163 -17.53 20.58 0.54
C GLN A 163 -16.97 20.93 1.91
N GLN A 164 -15.98 20.16 2.33
CA GLN A 164 -15.47 20.17 3.68
C GLN A 164 -14.22 21.03 3.78
N ARG A 165 -14.07 21.73 4.91
CA ARG A 165 -12.86 22.51 5.22
C ARG A 165 -11.69 21.61 5.59
N TYR A 166 -11.96 20.51 6.29
CA TYR A 166 -10.95 19.59 6.79
C TYR A 166 -10.85 18.36 5.88
N LEU A 167 -9.65 17.79 5.77
CA LEU A 167 -9.43 16.55 5.04
C LEU A 167 -10.07 15.41 5.80
N LEU A 168 -10.77 14.56 5.07
CA LEU A 168 -11.52 13.45 5.59
C LEU A 168 -11.05 12.17 4.92
N LYS A 169 -11.17 11.05 5.64
CA LYS A 169 -10.68 9.73 5.21
C LYS A 169 -11.69 8.65 5.54
N ALA A 170 -11.78 7.63 4.70
CA ALA A 170 -12.52 6.42 4.99
C ALA A 170 -11.88 5.21 4.35
N GLN A 171 -12.34 4.02 4.73
CA GLN A 171 -11.97 2.77 4.09
C GLN A 171 -13.13 2.22 3.28
N VAL A 172 -12.82 1.67 2.11
CA VAL A 172 -13.80 1.03 1.23
C VAL A 172 -13.22 -0.29 0.68
N PRO A 173 -13.97 -1.40 0.72
CA PRO A 173 -13.51 -2.67 0.17
C PRO A 173 -13.67 -2.70 -1.35
N LEU A 174 -12.86 -3.52 -2.02
CA LEU A 174 -13.05 -3.87 -3.43
C LEU A 174 -14.46 -4.42 -3.66
N VAL A 175 -15.10 -3.96 -4.74
CA VAL A 175 -16.33 -4.56 -5.28
C VAL A 175 -15.99 -5.22 -6.61
N PRO A 176 -16.22 -6.54 -6.78
CA PRO A 176 -15.96 -7.23 -8.03
C PRO A 176 -16.73 -6.64 -9.21
N ASP A 177 -16.13 -6.61 -10.39
CA ASP A 177 -16.75 -6.04 -11.59
C ASP A 177 -18.14 -6.58 -11.90
N SER A 178 -18.37 -7.88 -11.66
CA SER A 178 -19.68 -8.50 -11.89
C SER A 178 -20.78 -7.87 -11.01
N THR A 179 -20.43 -7.59 -9.75
CA THR A 179 -21.31 -6.90 -8.80
C THR A 179 -21.45 -5.43 -9.20
N CYS A 180 -20.34 -4.78 -9.55
CA CYS A 180 -20.37 -3.38 -9.95
C CYS A 180 -21.17 -3.15 -11.24
N ARG A 181 -21.08 -4.04 -12.23
CA ARG A 181 -21.89 -4.02 -13.47
C ARG A 181 -23.38 -4.16 -13.23
N SER A 182 -23.77 -4.82 -12.13
CA SER A 182 -25.18 -4.92 -11.74
C SER A 182 -25.73 -3.54 -11.32
N ALA A 183 -24.88 -2.68 -10.77
CA ALA A 183 -25.21 -1.29 -10.44
C ALA A 183 -25.01 -0.33 -11.63
N TYR A 184 -23.97 -0.58 -12.44
CA TYR A 184 -23.54 0.23 -13.58
C TYR A 184 -23.34 -0.63 -14.83
N PRO A 185 -24.40 -0.86 -15.65
CA PRO A 185 -24.30 -1.71 -16.84
C PRO A 185 -23.29 -1.24 -17.89
N SER A 186 -22.91 0.05 -17.85
CA SER A 186 -21.92 0.67 -18.74
C SER A 186 -20.47 0.64 -18.22
N LEU A 187 -20.21 -0.04 -17.10
CA LEU A 187 -18.88 -0.09 -16.47
C LEU A 187 -17.82 -0.58 -17.46
N LYS A 188 -16.75 0.18 -17.60
CA LYS A 188 -15.59 -0.14 -18.45
C LYS A 188 -14.56 -0.94 -17.64
N ALA A 189 -14.89 -2.19 -17.35
CA ALA A 189 -14.10 -3.10 -16.51
C ALA A 189 -12.62 -3.33 -16.90
N ALA A 190 -12.17 -2.82 -18.05
CA ALA A 190 -10.74 -2.87 -18.42
C ALA A 190 -9.93 -1.71 -17.83
N VAL A 191 -10.58 -0.64 -17.35
CA VAL A 191 -9.97 0.61 -16.89
C VAL A 191 -10.72 1.25 -15.71
N GLU A 192 -11.69 0.55 -15.14
CA GLU A 192 -12.53 1.04 -14.04
C GLU A 192 -12.59 -0.02 -12.95
N ILE A 193 -12.32 0.41 -11.72
CA ILE A 193 -12.37 -0.41 -10.50
C ILE A 193 -13.43 0.15 -9.56
N CYS A 194 -14.16 -0.72 -8.87
CA CYS A 194 -15.21 -0.31 -7.95
C CYS A 194 -14.83 -0.61 -6.50
N ALA A 195 -15.21 0.29 -5.60
CA ALA A 195 -15.02 0.09 -4.17
C ALA A 195 -16.17 0.71 -3.38
N GLY A 196 -16.54 0.04 -2.30
CA GLY A 196 -17.63 0.48 -1.43
C GLY A 196 -18.35 -0.69 -0.75
N TYR A 197 -19.18 -0.36 0.23
CA TYR A 197 -19.98 -1.35 0.93
C TYR A 197 -21.32 -1.56 0.21
N THR A 198 -21.78 -2.81 0.11
CA THR A 198 -23.06 -3.12 -0.52
C THR A 198 -24.24 -2.50 0.21
N GLN A 199 -24.17 -2.38 1.54
CA GLN A 199 -25.15 -1.64 2.35
C GLN A 199 -25.08 -0.11 2.19
N GLY A 200 -24.09 0.41 1.47
CA GLY A 200 -23.81 1.84 1.40
C GLY A 200 -23.19 2.37 2.70
N GLY A 201 -23.44 3.64 3.01
CA GLY A 201 -23.00 4.30 4.23
C GLY A 201 -21.57 4.87 4.20
N THR A 202 -20.68 4.31 3.37
CA THR A 202 -19.33 4.87 3.14
C THR A 202 -18.98 4.99 1.68
N ASP A 203 -18.59 6.20 1.25
CA ASP A 203 -18.21 6.51 -0.14
C ASP A 203 -17.54 7.88 -0.25
N THR A 204 -16.86 8.10 -1.37
CA THR A 204 -16.51 9.45 -1.85
C THR A 204 -17.75 10.21 -2.32
N CYS A 205 -17.67 11.55 -2.31
CA CYS A 205 -18.83 12.37 -2.68
C CYS A 205 -18.44 13.63 -3.45
N GLN A 206 -19.41 14.53 -3.66
CA GLN A 206 -19.20 15.74 -4.46
C GLN A 206 -17.97 16.53 -3.98
N GLY A 207 -16.97 16.64 -4.84
CA GLY A 207 -15.72 17.34 -4.55
C GLY A 207 -14.54 16.47 -4.10
N ASP A 208 -14.73 15.15 -4.02
CA ASP A 208 -13.63 14.18 -3.94
C ASP A 208 -13.15 13.73 -5.32
N SER A 209 -13.93 13.99 -6.38
CA SER A 209 -13.60 13.76 -7.78
C SER A 209 -12.14 14.06 -8.10
N GLY A 210 -11.46 13.13 -8.76
CA GLY A 210 -10.04 13.23 -9.09
C GLY A 210 -9.07 12.94 -7.94
N GLY A 211 -9.56 12.81 -6.70
CA GLY A 211 -8.75 12.39 -5.55
C GLY A 211 -8.23 10.96 -5.69
N PRO A 212 -7.18 10.59 -4.94
CA PRO A 212 -6.65 9.24 -4.96
C PRO A 212 -7.50 8.27 -4.12
N MET A 213 -7.69 7.06 -4.64
CA MET A 213 -7.95 5.87 -3.84
C MET A 213 -6.63 5.10 -3.74
N PHE A 214 -6.20 4.73 -2.54
CA PHE A 214 -4.84 4.22 -2.31
C PHE A 214 -4.80 3.18 -1.19
N ARG A 215 -3.74 2.38 -1.14
CA ARG A 215 -3.53 1.40 -0.07
C ARG A 215 -2.05 1.29 0.27
N ARG A 216 -1.73 0.48 1.27
CA ARG A 216 -0.34 0.13 1.56
C ARG A 216 0.15 -1.02 0.69
N ASP A 217 1.39 -0.92 0.23
CA ASP A 217 2.15 -2.01 -0.38
C ASP A 217 2.75 -2.93 0.70
N ASN A 218 3.48 -3.97 0.27
CA ASN A 218 4.13 -4.92 1.17
C ASN A 218 5.25 -4.29 2.02
N ALA A 219 5.81 -3.16 1.58
CA ALA A 219 6.81 -2.39 2.32
C ALA A 219 6.15 -1.30 3.20
N ASN A 220 4.82 -1.36 3.37
CA ASN A 220 4.03 -0.45 4.17
C ASN A 220 4.01 1.00 3.63
N ASN A 221 4.36 1.24 2.36
CA ASN A 221 4.27 2.54 1.70
C ASN A 221 2.92 2.73 1.04
N TRP A 222 2.47 3.98 0.92
CA TRP A 222 1.24 4.31 0.20
C TRP A 222 1.43 4.20 -1.31
N ILE A 223 0.46 3.59 -1.98
CA ILE A 223 0.40 3.47 -3.45
C ILE A 223 -1.02 3.77 -3.96
N GLN A 224 -1.12 4.59 -5.01
CA GLN A 224 -2.40 4.95 -5.63
C GLN A 224 -2.93 3.81 -6.50
N VAL A 225 -4.14 3.34 -6.22
CA VAL A 225 -4.82 2.25 -6.93
C VAL A 225 -5.95 2.78 -7.82
N GLY A 226 -6.59 3.88 -7.42
CA GLY A 226 -7.70 4.46 -8.16
C GLY A 226 -7.66 6.00 -8.22
N ILE A 227 -8.42 6.54 -9.15
CA ILE A 227 -8.75 7.97 -9.23
C ILE A 227 -10.28 8.09 -9.11
N VAL A 228 -10.77 8.84 -8.13
CA VAL A 228 -12.23 9.04 -7.93
C VAL A 228 -12.86 9.58 -9.20
N SER A 229 -13.84 8.86 -9.75
CA SER A 229 -14.40 9.14 -11.07
C SER A 229 -15.89 9.49 -11.00
N TYR A 230 -16.76 8.53 -10.68
CA TYR A 230 -18.21 8.74 -10.62
C TYR A 230 -18.91 7.75 -9.68
N GLY A 231 -20.20 7.99 -9.46
CA GLY A 231 -21.09 7.09 -8.71
C GLY A 231 -22.54 7.56 -8.83
N LYS A 232 -23.51 6.71 -8.45
CA LYS A 232 -24.92 7.09 -8.38
C LYS A 232 -25.28 7.52 -6.95
N GLY A 233 -25.28 8.83 -6.74
CA GLY A 233 -25.37 9.42 -5.40
C GLY A 233 -24.08 9.20 -4.62
N CYS A 234 -24.10 9.44 -3.31
CA CYS A 234 -22.96 9.15 -2.44
C CYS A 234 -23.36 8.11 -1.41
N ALA A 235 -22.62 7.01 -1.32
CA ALA A 235 -22.81 5.98 -0.30
C ALA A 235 -24.22 5.36 -0.27
N ARG A 236 -24.89 5.30 -1.42
CA ARG A 236 -26.17 4.62 -1.55
C ARG A 236 -25.96 3.11 -1.53
N ALA A 237 -26.87 2.39 -0.89
CA ALA A 237 -26.85 0.93 -0.93
C ALA A 237 -26.85 0.42 -2.38
N ASN A 238 -26.02 -0.57 -2.65
CA ASN A 238 -25.80 -1.22 -3.94
C ASN A 238 -25.21 -0.32 -5.06
N TYR A 239 -24.83 0.91 -4.77
CA TYR A 239 -24.18 1.80 -5.73
C TYR A 239 -22.79 2.17 -5.21
N PRO A 240 -21.78 1.30 -5.41
CA PRO A 240 -20.41 1.60 -4.99
C PRO A 240 -19.83 2.77 -5.80
N GLY A 241 -18.76 3.37 -5.29
CA GLY A 241 -17.98 4.34 -6.05
C GLY A 241 -17.23 3.66 -7.20
N VAL A 242 -17.11 4.37 -8.32
CA VAL A 242 -16.32 3.95 -9.48
C VAL A 242 -15.09 4.83 -9.59
N TYR A 243 -13.95 4.20 -9.80
CA TYR A 243 -12.65 4.82 -9.86
C TYR A 243 -11.97 4.44 -11.17
N ALA A 244 -11.19 5.33 -11.78
CA ALA A 244 -10.31 4.94 -12.87
C ALA A 244 -9.21 4.02 -12.29
N GLU A 245 -9.03 2.85 -12.90
CA GLU A 245 -8.09 1.82 -12.43
C GLU A 245 -6.65 2.19 -12.81
N VAL A 246 -5.85 2.56 -11.80
CA VAL A 246 -4.54 3.16 -12.04
C VAL A 246 -3.54 2.15 -12.63
N SER A 247 -3.61 0.87 -12.22
CA SER A 247 -2.75 -0.20 -12.73
C SER A 247 -2.88 -0.33 -14.26
N ALA A 248 -4.11 -0.36 -14.78
CA ALA A 248 -4.43 -0.43 -16.20
C ALA A 248 -4.00 0.81 -17.00
N LEU A 249 -3.97 1.98 -16.34
CA LEU A 249 -3.68 3.28 -16.95
C LEU A 249 -2.23 3.74 -16.74
N SER A 250 -1.46 3.00 -15.93
CA SER A 250 -0.16 3.40 -15.39
C SER A 250 0.86 3.77 -16.47
N SER A 251 0.95 2.96 -17.53
CA SER A 251 1.86 3.22 -18.65
C SER A 251 1.56 4.54 -19.36
N ALA A 252 0.29 4.86 -19.59
CA ALA A 252 -0.12 6.08 -20.27
C ALA A 252 0.08 7.32 -19.37
N ILE A 253 -0.25 7.19 -18.08
CA ILE A 253 -0.01 8.22 -17.06
C ILE A 253 1.49 8.52 -16.96
N ALA A 254 2.32 7.49 -16.83
CA ALA A 254 3.77 7.64 -16.67
C ALA A 254 4.42 8.25 -17.91
N ALA A 255 4.07 7.76 -19.11
CA ALA A 255 4.59 8.30 -20.37
C ALA A 255 4.28 9.79 -20.50
N LYS A 256 3.03 10.19 -20.23
CA LYS A 256 2.64 11.60 -20.34
C LYS A 256 3.24 12.47 -19.24
N ALA A 257 3.34 11.97 -18.02
CA ALA A 257 3.97 12.72 -16.93
C ALA A 257 5.46 13.01 -17.24
N ALA A 258 6.16 12.05 -17.83
CA ALA A 258 7.54 12.22 -18.29
C ALA A 258 7.66 13.31 -19.37
N GLU A 259 6.77 13.29 -20.38
CA GLU A 259 6.74 14.33 -21.43
C GLU A 259 6.52 15.74 -20.86
N LEU A 260 5.73 15.86 -19.79
CA LEU A 260 5.47 17.14 -19.13
C LEU A 260 6.63 17.64 -18.26
N GLY A 261 7.72 16.88 -18.14
CA GLY A 261 8.85 17.19 -17.26
C GLY A 261 8.59 16.82 -15.81
N GLY A 262 7.66 15.90 -15.55
CA GLY A 262 7.57 15.21 -14.28
C GLY A 262 8.64 14.13 -14.21
N THR A 263 9.49 14.18 -13.18
CA THR A 263 10.25 12.99 -12.80
C THR A 263 9.25 11.97 -12.26
N THR A 264 9.24 10.74 -12.76
CA THR A 264 8.44 9.68 -12.14
C THR A 264 8.70 9.71 -10.62
N PRO A 265 7.67 9.71 -9.77
CA PRO A 265 7.82 9.36 -8.36
C PRO A 265 8.47 7.99 -8.33
N PRO A 266 9.26 7.62 -7.30
CA PRO A 266 9.84 6.29 -7.24
C PRO A 266 8.69 5.28 -7.31
N THR A 267 8.49 4.72 -8.50
CA THR A 267 7.39 3.84 -8.83
C THR A 267 7.97 2.74 -9.68
N THR A 268 7.66 1.54 -9.25
CA THR A 268 8.20 0.24 -9.63
C THR A 268 7.81 -0.19 -11.05
N THR A 269 8.34 0.46 -12.09
CA THR A 269 8.40 -0.15 -13.44
C THR A 269 9.70 0.21 -14.16
N PRO A 270 10.53 -0.75 -14.60
CA PRO A 270 11.73 -0.46 -15.39
C PRO A 270 11.44 -0.27 -16.88
N PRO A 271 12.16 0.65 -17.56
CA PRO A 271 12.30 0.61 -19.01
C PRO A 271 13.14 -0.61 -19.40
N THR A 272 12.79 -1.19 -20.54
CA THR A 272 13.62 -2.14 -21.31
C THR A 272 14.94 -1.47 -21.69
N THR A 273 16.00 -1.73 -20.92
CA THR A 273 17.40 -1.85 -21.37
C THR A 273 18.23 -2.25 -20.15
N THR A 274 18.73 -3.48 -20.14
CA THR A 274 19.81 -3.99 -19.26
C THR A 274 19.60 -3.81 -17.74
N PRO A 275 19.42 -4.91 -16.96
CA PRO A 275 19.18 -4.80 -15.52
C PRO A 275 20.42 -4.25 -14.79
N PRO A 276 20.22 -3.34 -13.82
CA PRO A 276 21.10 -3.34 -12.66
C PRO A 276 20.30 -3.31 -11.35
N ASN A 277 20.47 -4.40 -10.59
CA ASN A 277 20.50 -4.48 -9.13
C ASN A 277 19.18 -4.71 -8.37
N GLY A 278 18.91 -5.96 -8.01
CA GLY A 278 18.82 -6.31 -6.60
C GLY A 278 17.46 -6.73 -6.06
N ARG A 279 16.59 -7.38 -6.86
CA ARG A 279 15.34 -7.90 -6.29
C ARG A 279 15.60 -9.13 -5.44
N VAL A 280 15.39 -8.98 -4.14
CA VAL A 280 15.61 -10.02 -3.14
C VAL A 280 14.30 -10.74 -2.86
N PHE A 281 14.32 -12.07 -2.95
CA PHE A 281 13.27 -12.95 -2.45
C PHE A 281 13.90 -13.85 -1.40
N GLU A 282 13.26 -13.99 -0.25
CA GLU A 282 13.83 -14.70 0.90
C GLU A 282 12.82 -15.69 1.46
N ASN A 283 13.32 -16.83 1.91
CA ASN A 283 12.58 -17.75 2.76
C ASN A 283 13.40 -18.02 4.02
N ALA A 284 12.88 -17.58 5.17
CA ALA A 284 13.45 -17.75 6.50
C ALA A 284 12.69 -18.81 7.32
N THR A 285 12.01 -19.74 6.64
CA THR A 285 11.33 -20.86 7.30
C THR A 285 12.33 -21.99 7.48
N ASN A 286 12.47 -22.45 8.73
CA ASN A 286 13.34 -23.56 9.04
C ASN A 286 12.87 -24.83 8.34
N VAL A 287 13.79 -25.49 7.64
CA VAL A 287 13.55 -26.81 7.03
C VAL A 287 14.64 -27.77 7.51
N ASP A 288 14.23 -28.74 8.32
CA ASP A 288 15.14 -29.73 8.90
C ASP A 288 15.79 -30.58 7.80
N ILE A 289 17.11 -30.72 7.90
CA ILE A 289 17.92 -31.60 7.05
C ILE A 289 18.16 -32.89 7.86
N PRO A 290 17.55 -34.01 7.46
CA PRO A 290 17.73 -35.28 8.14
C PRO A 290 19.14 -35.84 7.92
N ASP A 291 19.73 -36.41 8.98
CA ASP A 291 21.02 -37.12 8.96
C ASP A 291 21.01 -38.24 7.91
N ASN A 292 21.99 -38.23 6.99
CA ASN A 292 22.11 -39.16 5.86
C ASN A 292 20.78 -39.46 5.13
N GLY A 293 19.91 -38.45 5.04
CA GLY A 293 18.53 -38.62 4.59
C GLY A 293 18.27 -38.28 3.13
N PRO A 294 17.00 -38.37 2.68
CA PRO A 294 16.62 -37.84 1.37
C PRO A 294 16.82 -36.32 1.32
N ALA A 295 17.09 -35.79 0.13
CA ALA A 295 17.17 -34.35 -0.06
C ALA A 295 15.86 -33.65 0.30
N ILE A 296 15.97 -32.52 1.00
CA ILE A 296 14.85 -31.64 1.34
C ILE A 296 14.84 -30.43 0.41
N TYR A 297 13.71 -29.71 0.40
CA TYR A 297 13.50 -28.54 -0.44
C TYR A 297 12.92 -27.40 0.41
N SER A 298 13.49 -26.21 0.25
CA SER A 298 12.92 -24.95 0.72
C SER A 298 12.56 -24.10 -0.50
N ASP A 299 11.32 -23.62 -0.58
CA ASP A 299 10.77 -23.00 -1.78
C ASP A 299 10.71 -21.47 -1.64
N ILE A 300 11.03 -20.73 -2.71
CA ILE A 300 10.80 -19.30 -2.86
C ILE A 300 9.92 -19.08 -4.10
N ALA A 301 8.75 -18.47 -3.90
CA ALA A 301 7.92 -18.02 -5.00
C ALA A 301 8.44 -16.68 -5.54
N VAL A 302 9.10 -16.70 -6.70
CA VAL A 302 9.57 -15.50 -7.40
C VAL A 302 8.47 -15.01 -8.33
N SER A 303 8.07 -13.76 -8.16
CA SER A 303 7.06 -13.12 -9.01
C SER A 303 7.44 -11.67 -9.33
N GLY A 304 6.87 -11.14 -10.41
CA GLY A 304 7.11 -9.76 -10.85
C GLY A 304 8.44 -9.53 -11.59
N ILE A 305 9.24 -10.56 -11.86
CA ILE A 305 10.42 -10.49 -12.73
C ILE A 305 10.05 -11.01 -14.12
N SER A 306 9.90 -10.09 -15.07
CA SER A 306 9.69 -10.43 -16.47
C SER A 306 10.96 -11.00 -17.12
N GLY A 307 10.82 -12.01 -17.96
CA GLY A 307 11.92 -12.59 -18.72
C GLY A 307 12.73 -13.60 -17.90
N ASN A 308 13.99 -13.76 -18.29
CA ASN A 308 14.89 -14.73 -17.67
C ASN A 308 15.61 -14.14 -16.45
N ALA A 309 16.09 -15.02 -15.56
CA ALA A 309 16.95 -14.67 -14.45
C ALA A 309 18.29 -14.10 -14.95
N PRO A 310 19.05 -13.34 -14.16
CA PRO A 310 20.35 -12.82 -14.59
C PRO A 310 21.41 -13.92 -14.68
N ALA A 311 22.48 -13.66 -15.45
CA ALA A 311 23.69 -14.49 -15.44
C ALA A 311 24.51 -14.39 -14.13
N THR A 312 24.13 -13.47 -13.26
CA THR A 312 24.80 -13.18 -11.98
C THR A 312 23.84 -13.33 -10.80
N LEU A 313 22.87 -14.24 -10.90
CA LEU A 313 21.88 -14.50 -9.84
C LEU A 313 22.63 -14.84 -8.55
N LYS A 314 22.42 -14.05 -7.48
CA LYS A 314 23.03 -14.35 -6.18
C LYS A 314 22.13 -15.24 -5.37
N VAL A 315 22.73 -16.24 -4.73
CA VAL A 315 22.08 -17.14 -3.79
C VAL A 315 22.81 -17.04 -2.47
N ASP A 316 22.21 -16.38 -1.49
CA ASP A 316 22.74 -16.33 -0.13
C ASP A 316 22.07 -17.43 0.68
N VAL A 317 22.86 -18.23 1.38
CA VAL A 317 22.41 -19.41 2.12
C VAL A 317 22.91 -19.30 3.56
N ASP A 318 21.99 -19.51 4.50
CA ASP A 318 22.24 -19.75 5.92
C ASP A 318 21.68 -21.13 6.29
N ILE A 319 22.57 -22.11 6.41
CA ILE A 319 22.25 -23.46 6.90
C ILE A 319 22.99 -23.67 8.21
N LYS A 320 22.26 -24.07 9.25
CA LYS A 320 22.88 -24.54 10.49
C LYS A 320 23.19 -26.01 10.36
N HIS A 321 24.44 -26.40 10.60
CA HIS A 321 24.91 -27.79 10.56
C HIS A 321 26.16 -27.93 11.40
N THR A 322 26.31 -29.03 12.15
CA THR A 322 27.49 -29.29 12.99
C THR A 322 28.72 -29.73 12.20
N PHE A 323 28.54 -30.20 10.97
CA PHE A 323 29.64 -30.46 10.03
C PHE A 323 29.21 -30.09 8.60
N ARG A 324 29.58 -28.90 8.12
CA ARG A 324 29.07 -28.40 6.82
C ARG A 324 29.60 -29.19 5.62
N GLY A 325 30.66 -29.97 5.80
CA GLY A 325 31.24 -30.85 4.80
C GLY A 325 30.29 -31.96 4.34
N ASP A 326 29.25 -32.29 5.10
CA ASP A 326 28.37 -33.40 4.74
C ASP A 326 27.23 -32.99 3.80
N VAL A 327 26.96 -31.67 3.75
CA VAL A 327 25.81 -31.11 3.07
C VAL A 327 26.13 -30.76 1.61
N VAL A 328 25.34 -31.33 0.70
CA VAL A 328 25.26 -30.92 -0.70
C VAL A 328 24.13 -29.91 -0.87
N VAL A 329 24.41 -28.82 -1.59
CA VAL A 329 23.43 -27.74 -1.84
C VAL A 329 23.33 -27.45 -3.33
N ASP A 330 22.10 -27.49 -3.85
CA ASP A 330 21.74 -27.16 -5.22
C ASP A 330 20.65 -26.07 -5.24
N LEU A 331 20.74 -25.13 -6.18
CA LEU A 331 19.60 -24.29 -6.57
C LEU A 331 18.81 -25.02 -7.67
N VAL A 332 17.49 -25.05 -7.56
CA VAL A 332 16.58 -25.61 -8.56
C VAL A 332 15.72 -24.49 -9.15
N ALA A 333 15.79 -24.32 -10.47
CA ALA A 333 15.00 -23.35 -11.22
C ALA A 333 13.54 -23.81 -11.41
N PRO A 334 12.62 -22.92 -11.83
CA PRO A 334 11.20 -23.25 -11.99
C PRO A 334 10.92 -24.33 -13.04
N ASP A 335 11.80 -24.50 -14.01
CA ASP A 335 11.73 -25.54 -15.04
C ASP A 335 12.28 -26.90 -14.56
N GLY A 336 12.89 -26.95 -13.37
CA GLY A 336 13.54 -28.12 -12.78
C GLY A 336 15.06 -28.20 -13.01
N SER A 337 15.66 -27.28 -13.75
CA SER A 337 17.11 -27.21 -13.97
C SER A 337 17.86 -26.98 -12.65
N THR A 338 18.98 -27.67 -12.45
CA THR A 338 19.71 -27.66 -11.16
C THR A 338 21.11 -27.06 -11.29
N TYR A 339 21.50 -26.25 -10.31
CA TYR A 339 22.78 -25.56 -10.24
C TYR A 339 23.49 -25.87 -8.92
N ARG A 340 24.64 -26.55 -8.98
CA ARG A 340 25.44 -26.93 -7.80
C ARG A 340 26.03 -25.68 -7.14
N LEU A 341 25.66 -25.44 -5.87
CA LEU A 341 26.24 -24.37 -5.06
C LEU A 341 27.41 -24.89 -4.22
N LYS A 342 27.22 -26.03 -3.54
CA LYS A 342 28.23 -26.66 -2.69
C LYS A 342 28.20 -28.18 -2.82
N ASN A 343 29.39 -28.77 -2.92
CA ASN A 343 29.61 -30.21 -2.81
C ASN A 343 29.87 -30.60 -1.35
N SER A 344 29.60 -31.85 -1.01
CA SER A 344 30.14 -32.46 0.20
C SER A 344 31.66 -32.58 0.11
N SER A 345 32.31 -32.60 1.26
CA SER A 345 33.76 -32.57 1.44
C SER A 345 34.10 -33.10 2.83
N THR A 346 34.75 -34.26 2.89
CA THR A 346 35.20 -34.91 4.13
C THR A 346 36.24 -34.10 4.92
N SER A 347 36.83 -33.07 4.30
CA SER A 347 37.81 -32.18 4.93
C SER A 347 37.26 -30.81 5.32
N ASP A 348 35.97 -30.54 5.13
CA ASP A 348 35.34 -29.25 5.46
C ASP A 348 34.58 -29.31 6.78
N SER A 349 35.33 -29.43 7.88
CA SER A 349 34.82 -29.72 9.23
C SER A 349 34.29 -28.51 10.00
N ALA A 350 34.01 -27.39 9.32
CA ALA A 350 33.47 -26.22 9.97
C ALA A 350 31.96 -26.33 10.14
N ASP A 351 31.43 -25.72 11.20
CA ASP A 351 29.99 -25.58 11.39
C ASP A 351 29.40 -24.59 10.37
N ASN A 352 28.13 -24.82 10.02
CA ASN A 352 27.25 -23.95 9.26
C ASN A 352 27.70 -23.61 7.82
N ILE A 353 26.73 -23.37 6.95
CA ILE A 353 26.97 -22.82 5.61
C ILE A 353 26.41 -21.41 5.62
N LEU A 354 27.31 -20.43 5.79
CA LEU A 354 27.03 -19.00 5.63
C LEU A 354 27.77 -18.53 4.38
N ALA A 355 27.12 -18.58 3.23
CA ALA A 355 27.78 -18.37 1.95
C ALA A 355 26.90 -17.66 0.93
N SER A 356 27.56 -16.94 0.02
CA SER A 356 26.92 -16.28 -1.13
C SER A 356 27.48 -16.87 -2.41
N TYR A 357 26.61 -17.45 -3.24
CA TYR A 357 26.95 -18.06 -4.51
C TYR A 357 26.48 -17.18 -5.67
N THR A 358 27.13 -17.29 -6.83
CA THR A 358 26.70 -16.61 -8.06
C THR A 358 26.40 -17.67 -9.12
N VAL A 359 25.18 -17.68 -9.62
CA VAL A 359 24.69 -18.67 -10.59
C VAL A 359 24.39 -17.97 -11.91
N ASN A 360 24.85 -18.54 -13.02
CA ASN A 360 24.40 -18.13 -14.33
C ASN A 360 23.07 -18.81 -14.65
N ALA A 361 21.97 -18.11 -14.37
CA ALA A 361 20.61 -18.56 -14.62
C ALA A 361 19.97 -17.86 -15.83
N SER A 362 20.77 -17.31 -16.75
CA SER A 362 20.25 -16.51 -17.88
C SER A 362 19.38 -17.27 -18.89
N SER A 363 19.40 -18.61 -18.85
CA SER A 363 18.48 -19.48 -19.59
C SER A 363 17.12 -19.66 -18.90
N GLU A 364 17.03 -19.38 -17.60
CA GLU A 364 15.87 -19.74 -16.78
C GLU A 364 14.86 -18.62 -16.73
N VAL A 365 13.57 -18.95 -16.83
CA VAL A 365 12.50 -17.97 -16.57
C VAL A 365 12.56 -17.54 -15.10
N ALA A 366 12.60 -16.23 -14.84
CA ALA A 366 12.77 -15.71 -13.49
C ALA A 366 11.54 -15.94 -12.61
N ASN A 367 10.34 -15.74 -13.16
CA ASN A 367 9.09 -15.98 -12.45
C ASN A 367 8.81 -17.48 -12.30
N GLY A 368 8.49 -17.88 -11.08
CA GLY A 368 8.16 -19.26 -10.75
C GLY A 368 8.67 -19.65 -9.37
N THR A 369 8.47 -20.91 -9.01
CA THR A 369 8.99 -21.45 -7.76
C THR A 369 10.43 -21.87 -7.94
N TRP A 370 11.34 -21.15 -7.30
CA TRP A 370 12.73 -21.57 -7.13
C TRP A 370 12.86 -22.37 -5.85
N ARG A 371 13.75 -23.37 -5.82
CA ARG A 371 13.96 -24.20 -4.63
C ARG A 371 15.42 -24.29 -4.25
N LEU A 372 15.72 -24.20 -2.96
CA LEU A 372 16.99 -24.63 -2.42
C LEU A 372 16.85 -26.09 -2.02
N LYS A 373 17.64 -26.95 -2.67
CA LYS A 373 17.74 -28.36 -2.35
C LYS A 373 18.97 -28.57 -1.47
N ALA A 374 18.77 -29.12 -0.28
CA ALA A 374 19.87 -29.50 0.61
C ALA A 374 19.77 -30.98 0.97
N GLN A 375 20.91 -31.64 1.09
CA GLN A 375 20.98 -33.04 1.50
C GLN A 375 22.24 -33.27 2.32
N ASP A 376 22.08 -33.84 3.51
CA ASP A 376 23.18 -34.47 4.22
C ASP A 376 23.46 -35.84 3.59
N THR A 377 24.72 -36.08 3.23
CA THR A 377 25.19 -37.29 2.54
C THR A 377 26.04 -38.21 3.43
N TYR A 378 26.28 -37.84 4.68
CA TYR A 378 27.02 -38.62 5.66
C TYR A 378 26.20 -38.79 6.95
N ASN A 379 26.69 -39.62 7.87
CA ASN A 379 26.00 -39.91 9.12
C ASN A 379 26.60 -39.09 10.27
N ALA A 380 25.83 -38.91 11.34
CA ALA A 380 26.18 -38.39 12.67
C ALA A 380 25.93 -36.89 12.89
N ASP A 381 25.67 -36.13 11.83
CA ASP A 381 25.43 -34.71 11.90
C ASP A 381 24.00 -34.39 11.42
N THR A 382 23.41 -33.33 11.97
CA THR A 382 22.08 -32.88 11.56
C THR A 382 22.08 -31.37 11.50
N GLY A 383 21.10 -30.83 10.80
CA GLY A 383 20.94 -29.40 10.74
C GLY A 383 19.63 -28.99 10.11
N TYR A 384 19.56 -27.75 9.68
CA TYR A 384 18.38 -27.21 9.02
C TYR A 384 18.78 -26.01 8.15
N ILE A 385 18.02 -25.77 7.09
CA ILE A 385 18.06 -24.49 6.37
C ILE A 385 17.40 -23.48 7.29
N ASP A 386 18.14 -22.46 7.74
CA ASP A 386 17.62 -21.37 8.60
C ASP A 386 16.99 -20.29 7.74
N SER A 387 17.74 -19.81 6.73
CA SER A 387 17.22 -18.90 5.72
C SER A 387 18.02 -18.98 4.43
N TRP A 388 17.40 -18.56 3.34
CA TRP A 388 18.10 -18.32 2.08
C TRP A 388 17.37 -17.29 1.24
N LYS A 389 18.10 -16.65 0.33
CA LYS A 389 17.53 -15.64 -0.57
C LYS A 389 18.15 -15.65 -1.95
N LEU A 390 17.34 -15.21 -2.91
CA LEU A 390 17.72 -14.97 -4.29
C LEU A 390 17.76 -13.48 -4.55
N THR A 391 18.87 -12.99 -5.09
CA THR A 391 18.99 -11.61 -5.57
C THR A 391 19.16 -11.60 -7.08
N PHE A 392 18.10 -11.18 -7.77
CA PHE A 392 18.02 -11.05 -9.23
C PHE A 392 18.53 -9.69 -9.73
#